data_AF-A0A9E1SFC5-F1
#
_entry.id   AF-A0A9E1SFC5-F1
#
_cell.length_a   1.000
_cell.length_b   1.000
_cell.length_c   1.000
_cell.angle_alpha   90.00
_cell.angle_beta   90.00
_cell.angle_gamma   90.00
#
_symmetry.space_group_name_H-M   'P 1'
#
loop_
_entity.id
_entity.type
_entity.pdbx_description
1 polymer ?
#
loop_
_entity_poly.entity_id
_entity_poly.type
_entity_poly.pdbx_seq_one_letter_code
_entity_poly.pdbx_strand_id
1 'polypeptide(L)'
;MTHQNYDTGSVNPIVLFSINHPKLITWLMMIFTVVIISLAALPNFFPKELPYLHSIKVDTDPENMLADDEHARVYNQAMKKEFSLSDIVVVGVTNEHNAQGVFNTKTLANIDKLTKFALSLTWLDADQPGKTAGVIGIDLLSPSTVDNI
;
A
#
# COMPACT_ATOMS: atom_id res chain seq x y z
N MET A 1 -51.47 32.53 -0.58
CA MET A 1 -51.22 31.27 0.14
C MET A 1 -51.01 31.61 1.60
N THR A 2 -51.95 31.18 2.42
CA THR A 2 -52.14 31.54 3.83
C THR A 2 -51.06 30.92 4.71
N HIS A 3 -50.33 31.75 5.46
CA HIS A 3 -49.46 31.31 6.54
C HIS A 3 -50.33 30.74 7.67
N GLN A 4 -50.37 29.41 7.77
CA GLN A 4 -51.05 28.71 8.86
C GLN A 4 -50.15 28.80 10.10
N ASN A 5 -50.60 29.49 11.14
CA ASN A 5 -49.89 29.59 12.42
C ASN A 5 -49.83 28.20 13.05
N TYR A 6 -48.64 27.62 13.13
CA TYR A 6 -48.39 26.37 13.84
C TYR A 6 -48.66 26.55 15.34
N ASP A 7 -49.42 25.65 15.94
CA ASP A 7 -49.81 25.69 17.35
C ASP A 7 -48.56 25.56 18.25
N THR A 8 -48.17 26.66 18.90
CA THR A 8 -46.88 26.84 19.59
C THR A 8 -46.85 26.22 20.99
N GLY A 9 -47.96 25.63 21.46
CA GLY A 9 -48.11 25.16 22.85
C GLY A 9 -47.52 23.78 23.16
N SER A 10 -47.20 22.96 22.16
CA SER A 10 -46.78 21.55 22.36
C SER A 10 -45.43 21.17 21.76
N VAL A 11 -44.79 22.08 21.02
CA VAL A 11 -43.56 21.80 20.25
C VAL A 11 -42.34 22.37 20.96
N ASN A 12 -41.27 21.59 21.05
CA ASN A 12 -40.01 22.04 21.66
C ASN A 12 -39.50 23.31 20.94
N PRO A 13 -39.12 24.37 21.68
CA PRO A 13 -38.67 25.64 21.09
C PRO A 13 -37.51 25.50 20.09
N ILE A 14 -36.65 24.50 20.27
CA ILE A 14 -35.54 24.20 19.35
C ILE A 14 -36.07 23.73 18.00
N VAL A 15 -37.08 22.86 18.01
CA VAL A 15 -37.71 22.34 16.79
C VAL A 15 -38.45 23.45 16.06
N LEU A 16 -39.17 24.30 16.79
CA LEU A 16 -39.88 25.44 16.21
C LEU A 16 -38.90 26.45 15.58
N PHE A 17 -37.75 26.69 16.22
CA PHE A 17 -36.68 27.52 15.67
C PHE A 17 -36.10 26.93 14.38
N SER A 18 -35.84 25.62 14.34
CA SER A 18 -35.34 24.94 13.15
C SER A 18 -36.30 25.01 11.96
N ILE A 19 -37.61 24.94 12.21
CA ILE A 19 -38.65 25.04 11.17
C ILE A 19 -38.80 26.48 10.65
N ASN A 20 -38.69 27.49 11.53
CA ASN A 20 -38.86 28.89 11.15
C ASN A 20 -37.64 29.50 10.44
N HIS A 21 -36.44 28.93 10.61
CA HIS A 21 -35.21 29.40 9.99
C HIS A 21 -34.48 28.33 9.14
N PRO A 22 -35.14 27.71 8.15
CA PRO A 22 -34.61 26.53 7.46
C PRO A 22 -33.31 26.83 6.71
N LYS A 23 -33.19 27.99 6.04
CA LYS A 23 -31.96 28.37 5.31
C LYS A 23 -30.74 28.45 6.22
N LEU A 24 -30.90 28.96 7.45
CA LEU A 24 -29.81 29.07 8.42
C LEU A 24 -29.35 27.68 8.87
N ILE A 25 -30.31 26.81 9.21
CA ILE A 25 -30.02 25.43 9.63
C ILE A 25 -29.33 24.66 8.51
N THR A 26 -29.81 24.74 7.27
CA THR A 26 -29.16 24.08 6.12
C THR A 26 -27.73 24.59 5.92
N TRP A 27 -27.48 25.89 6.07
CA TRP A 27 -26.14 26.45 5.92
C TRP A 27 -25.20 25.99 7.03
N LEU A 28 -25.70 25.95 8.27
CA LEU A 28 -24.95 25.43 9.41
C LEU A 28 -24.60 23.94 9.24
N MET A 29 -25.54 23.12 8.79
CA MET A 29 -25.30 21.71 8.46
C MET A 29 -24.26 21.55 7.34
N MET A 30 -24.34 22.38 6.30
CA MET A 30 -23.37 22.39 5.21
C MET A 30 -21.96 22.73 5.70
N ILE A 31 -21.79 23.81 6.48
CA ILE A 31 -20.48 24.15 7.05
C ILE A 31 -19.96 22.99 7.87
N PHE A 32 -20.78 22.46 8.78
CA PHE A 32 -20.37 21.39 9.66
C PHE A 32 -19.90 20.15 8.88
N THR A 33 -20.63 19.80 7.82
CA THR A 33 -20.27 18.70 6.92
C THR A 33 -18.94 18.97 6.21
N VAL A 34 -18.75 20.18 5.67
CA VAL A 34 -17.50 20.60 5.02
C VAL A 34 -16.34 20.57 6.01
N VAL A 35 -16.54 20.99 7.26
CA VAL A 35 -15.51 20.94 8.31
C VAL A 35 -15.11 19.49 8.59
N ILE A 36 -16.05 18.55 8.76
CA ILE A 36 -15.73 17.13 8.97
C ILE A 36 -14.96 16.55 7.78
N ILE A 37 -15.43 16.79 6.55
CA ILE A 37 -14.76 16.31 5.34
C ILE A 37 -13.35 16.88 5.26
N SER A 38 -13.18 18.18 5.55
CA SER A 38 -11.88 18.85 5.53
C SER A 38 -10.93 18.25 6.57
N LEU A 39 -11.39 18.04 7.80
CA LEU A 39 -10.60 17.41 8.86
C LEU A 39 -10.16 15.98 8.52
N ALA A 40 -10.99 15.22 7.78
CA ALA A 40 -10.65 13.88 7.32
C ALA A 40 -9.75 13.86 6.07
N ALA A 41 -9.90 14.83 5.17
CA ALA A 41 -9.24 14.84 3.87
C ALA A 41 -7.89 15.57 3.87
N LEU A 42 -7.78 16.72 4.55
CA LEU A 42 -6.57 17.55 4.60
C LEU A 42 -5.29 16.80 5.05
N PRO A 43 -5.33 15.88 6.03
CA PRO A 43 -4.14 15.14 6.47
C PRO A 43 -3.50 14.30 5.35
N ASN A 44 -4.27 13.91 4.34
CA ASN A 44 -3.76 13.14 3.20
C ASN A 44 -2.91 14.00 2.25
N PHE A 45 -3.13 15.32 2.20
CA PHE A 45 -2.38 16.24 1.34
C PHE A 45 -1.24 16.94 2.09
N PHE A 46 -1.39 17.17 3.40
CA PHE A 46 -0.42 17.88 4.23
C PHE A 46 -0.05 17.12 5.52
N PRO A 47 0.52 15.90 5.41
CA PRO A 47 0.75 15.03 6.57
C PRO A 47 1.78 15.57 7.57
N LYS A 48 2.76 16.38 7.11
CA LYS A 48 3.80 16.96 7.97
C LYS A 48 3.32 18.18 8.78
N GLU A 49 2.35 18.91 8.23
CA GLU A 49 1.80 20.15 8.83
C GLU A 49 0.70 19.82 9.86
N LEU A 50 0.08 18.65 9.74
CA LEU A 50 -1.04 18.20 10.59
C LEU A 50 -0.71 16.89 11.33
N PRO A 51 0.35 16.84 12.15
CA PRO A 51 0.78 15.59 12.81
C PRO A 51 -0.24 15.01 13.79
N TYR A 52 -1.20 15.82 14.25
CA TYR A 52 -2.27 15.40 15.16
C TYR A 52 -3.44 14.70 14.45
N LEU A 53 -3.54 14.81 13.12
CA LEU A 53 -4.59 14.18 12.34
C LEU A 53 -3.99 13.03 11.52
N HIS A 54 -4.57 11.85 11.63
CA HIS A 54 -4.08 10.68 10.92
C HIS A 54 -4.45 10.72 9.44
N SER A 55 -3.46 10.55 8.57
CA SER A 55 -3.69 10.25 7.17
C SER A 55 -4.20 8.81 7.00
N ILE A 56 -4.89 8.56 5.89
CA ILE A 56 -5.31 7.22 5.51
C ILE A 56 -4.06 6.36 5.31
N LYS A 57 -4.03 5.20 5.97
CA LYS A 57 -3.04 4.15 5.73
C LYS A 57 -3.74 3.00 5.01
N VAL A 58 -3.23 2.63 3.85
CA VAL A 58 -3.73 1.49 3.08
C VAL A 58 -2.71 0.38 3.25
N ASP A 59 -3.11 -0.69 3.91
CA ASP A 59 -2.33 -1.91 3.97
C ASP A 59 -2.75 -2.82 2.81
N THR A 60 -1.79 -3.16 1.96
CA THR A 60 -2.00 -4.05 0.81
C THR A 60 -1.27 -5.37 0.98
N ASP A 61 -0.68 -5.63 2.15
CA ASP A 61 -0.04 -6.90 2.45
C ASP A 61 -1.13 -7.97 2.70
N PRO A 62 -1.21 -9.01 1.87
CA PRO A 62 -2.18 -10.09 2.09
C PRO A 62 -1.99 -10.81 3.42
N GLU A 63 -0.78 -10.81 4.02
CA GLU A 63 -0.55 -11.43 5.33
C GLU A 63 -1.29 -10.70 6.45
N ASN A 64 -1.48 -9.38 6.31
CA ASN A 64 -2.22 -8.55 7.27
C ASN A 64 -3.74 -8.58 7.06
N MET A 65 -4.23 -9.32 6.05
CA MET A 65 -5.66 -9.64 5.93
C MET A 65 -6.10 -10.75 6.90
N LEU A 66 -5.15 -11.46 7.50
CA LEU A 66 -5.39 -12.44 8.57
C LEU A 66 -5.36 -11.77 9.95
N ALA A 67 -6.13 -12.33 10.89
CA ALA A 67 -6.13 -11.89 12.28
C ALA A 67 -4.74 -12.00 12.91
N ASP A 68 -4.49 -11.19 13.93
CA ASP A 68 -3.13 -11.03 14.41
C ASP A 68 -2.50 -12.30 15.00
N ASP A 69 -3.37 -13.15 15.54
CA ASP A 69 -3.12 -14.40 16.25
C ASP A 69 -3.37 -15.64 15.37
N GLU A 70 -3.67 -15.46 14.09
CA GLU A 70 -3.91 -16.57 13.17
C GLU A 70 -2.66 -17.46 13.06
N HIS A 71 -2.83 -18.77 13.28
CA HIS A 71 -1.70 -19.70 13.40
C HIS A 71 -0.83 -19.73 12.15
N ALA A 72 -1.46 -19.62 10.96
CA ALA A 72 -0.74 -19.55 9.69
C ALA A 72 0.18 -18.33 9.61
N ARG A 73 -0.26 -17.17 10.09
CA ARG A 73 0.52 -15.93 10.06
C ARG A 73 1.69 -15.98 11.03
N VAL A 74 1.45 -16.43 12.25
CA VAL A 74 2.49 -16.58 13.29
C VAL A 74 3.53 -17.61 12.86
N TYR A 75 3.11 -18.75 12.33
CA TYR A 75 4.02 -19.79 11.83
C TYR A 75 4.85 -19.29 10.64
N ASN A 76 4.24 -18.62 9.66
CA ASN A 76 4.95 -18.06 8.51
C ASN A 76 6.02 -17.05 8.94
N GLN A 77 5.69 -16.14 9.85
CA GLN A 77 6.66 -15.18 10.41
C GLN A 77 7.81 -15.88 11.16
N ALA A 78 7.50 -16.91 11.95
CA ALA A 78 8.52 -17.70 12.65
C ALA A 78 9.47 -18.41 11.66
N MET A 79 8.93 -19.02 10.61
CA MET A 79 9.73 -19.72 9.58
C MET A 79 10.56 -18.77 8.72
N LYS A 80 10.01 -17.60 8.32
CA LYS A 80 10.78 -16.56 7.62
C LYS A 80 12.00 -16.14 8.43
N LYS A 81 11.84 -15.97 9.75
CA LYS A 81 12.93 -15.60 10.66
C LYS A 81 13.95 -16.73 10.84
N GLU A 82 13.48 -17.97 11.03
CA GLU A 82 14.35 -19.12 11.28
C GLU A 82 15.22 -19.44 10.05
N PHE A 83 14.63 -19.47 8.86
CA PHE A 83 15.32 -19.85 7.63
C PHE A 83 15.95 -18.69 6.88
N SER A 84 15.82 -17.45 7.37
CA SER A 84 16.29 -16.23 6.69
C SER A 84 15.84 -16.18 5.22
N LEU A 85 14.58 -16.57 4.97
CA LEU A 85 14.06 -16.69 3.62
C LEU A 85 14.03 -15.32 2.95
N SER A 86 14.63 -15.25 1.76
CA SER A 86 14.57 -14.08 0.89
C SER A 86 13.47 -14.24 -0.14
N ASP A 87 12.99 -13.10 -0.64
CA ASP A 87 12.01 -13.10 -1.72
C ASP A 87 12.62 -13.65 -3.02
N ILE A 88 11.89 -14.54 -3.68
CA ILE A 88 12.35 -15.21 -4.89
C ILE A 88 11.75 -14.52 -6.11
N VAL A 89 12.62 -14.12 -7.04
CA VAL A 89 12.22 -13.60 -8.35
C VAL A 89 12.68 -14.56 -9.45
N VAL A 90 11.74 -15.01 -10.27
CA VAL A 90 12.01 -15.94 -11.39
C VAL A 90 11.90 -15.21 -12.72
N VAL A 91 12.97 -15.22 -13.51
CA VAL A 91 13.02 -14.60 -14.84
C VAL A 91 13.11 -15.70 -15.91
N GLY A 92 12.02 -15.90 -16.66
CA GLY A 92 12.00 -16.79 -17.81
C GLY A 92 12.52 -16.09 -19.07
N VAL A 93 13.45 -16.73 -19.79
CA VAL A 93 13.97 -16.22 -21.07
C VAL A 93 13.58 -17.19 -22.18
N THR A 94 12.96 -16.66 -23.24
CA THR A 94 12.59 -17.42 -24.44
C THR A 94 13.21 -16.78 -25.69
N ASN A 95 13.40 -17.57 -26.75
CA ASN A 95 13.87 -17.07 -28.04
C ASN A 95 13.26 -17.90 -29.18
N GLU A 96 12.12 -17.45 -29.71
CA GLU A 96 11.38 -18.16 -30.76
C GLU A 96 11.95 -17.91 -32.18
N HIS A 97 12.84 -16.93 -32.32
CA HIS A 97 13.38 -16.52 -33.62
C HIS A 97 14.64 -17.29 -34.04
N ASN A 98 15.19 -18.13 -33.16
CA ASN A 98 16.36 -18.96 -33.44
C ASN A 98 15.98 -20.45 -33.33
N ALA A 99 16.39 -21.26 -34.31
CA ALA A 99 16.12 -22.70 -34.32
C ALA A 99 16.69 -23.45 -33.10
N GLN A 100 17.77 -22.94 -32.48
CA GLN A 100 18.38 -23.47 -31.26
C GLN A 100 17.76 -22.89 -29.97
N GLY A 101 16.71 -22.07 -30.10
CA GLY A 101 16.07 -21.39 -28.98
C GLY A 101 17.06 -20.49 -28.22
N VAL A 102 17.11 -20.66 -26.89
CA VAL A 102 18.03 -19.92 -26.01
C VAL A 102 19.46 -20.44 -26.01
N PHE A 103 19.69 -21.66 -26.53
CA PHE A 103 21.00 -22.34 -26.52
C PHE A 103 21.89 -21.90 -27.68
N ASN A 104 21.99 -20.59 -27.90
CA ASN A 104 22.89 -19.98 -28.88
C ASN A 104 23.77 -18.93 -28.19
N THR A 105 24.94 -18.67 -28.77
CA THR A 105 25.96 -17.78 -28.18
C THR A 105 25.44 -16.38 -27.86
N LYS A 106 24.62 -15.79 -28.74
CA LYS A 106 24.07 -14.45 -28.56
C LYS A 106 23.10 -14.40 -27.37
N THR A 107 22.18 -15.37 -27.26
CA THR A 107 21.21 -15.39 -26.15
C THR A 107 21.89 -15.70 -24.82
N LEU A 108 22.79 -16.69 -24.78
CA LEU A 108 23.55 -17.00 -23.57
C LEU A 108 24.41 -15.83 -23.08
N ALA A 109 25.04 -15.08 -24.01
CA ALA A 109 25.79 -13.87 -23.65
C ALA A 109 24.90 -12.77 -23.06
N ASN A 110 23.65 -12.65 -23.52
CA ASN A 110 22.69 -11.71 -22.93
C ASN A 110 22.22 -12.16 -21.54
N ILE A 111 21.99 -13.46 -21.34
CA ILE A 111 21.64 -14.03 -20.03
C ILE A 111 22.78 -13.82 -19.03
N ASP A 112 24.03 -14.01 -19.45
CA ASP A 112 25.20 -13.74 -18.61
C ASP A 112 25.31 -12.25 -18.23
N LYS A 113 25.08 -11.34 -19.18
CA LYS A 113 25.02 -9.89 -18.89
C LYS A 113 23.91 -9.54 -17.91
N LEU A 114 22.72 -10.12 -18.09
CA LEU A 114 21.59 -9.93 -17.19
C LEU A 114 21.91 -10.45 -15.77
N THR A 115 22.53 -11.62 -15.68
CA THR A 115 23.01 -12.22 -14.43
C THR A 115 23.97 -11.27 -13.71
N LYS A 116 25.00 -10.77 -14.41
CA LYS A 116 25.99 -9.84 -13.84
C LYS A 116 25.37 -8.52 -13.40
N PHE A 117 24.40 -8.01 -14.18
CA PHE A 117 23.64 -6.84 -13.80
C PHE A 117 22.83 -7.08 -12.51
N ALA A 118 22.13 -8.22 -12.41
CA ALA A 118 21.37 -8.57 -11.22
C ALA A 118 22.26 -8.66 -9.98
N LEU A 119 23.44 -9.27 -10.09
CA LEU A 119 24.44 -9.34 -9.01
C LEU A 119 24.94 -7.96 -8.55
N SER A 120 24.86 -6.93 -9.39
CA SER A 120 25.23 -5.55 -9.02
C SER A 120 24.11 -4.76 -8.35
N LEU A 121 22.89 -5.31 -8.26
CA LEU A 121 21.76 -4.60 -7.68
C LEU A 121 21.92 -4.49 -6.16
N THR A 122 22.06 -3.24 -5.71
CA THR A 122 22.10 -2.85 -4.31
C THR A 122 21.37 -1.52 -4.16
N TRP A 123 20.59 -1.37 -3.10
CA TRP A 123 19.85 -0.17 -2.76
C TRP A 123 19.82 0.03 -1.25
N LEU A 124 19.39 1.21 -0.80
CA LEU A 124 19.21 1.48 0.64
C LEU A 124 17.96 0.77 1.14
N ASP A 125 18.09 0.05 2.24
CA ASP A 125 16.97 -0.63 2.89
C ASP A 125 15.97 0.42 3.43
N ALA A 126 14.71 0.29 3.01
CA ALA A 126 13.64 1.22 3.37
C ALA A 126 13.22 1.09 4.84
N ASP A 127 13.39 -0.11 5.41
CA ASP A 127 12.97 -0.46 6.77
C ASP A 127 14.13 -0.35 7.77
N GLN A 128 15.38 -0.43 7.28
CA GLN A 128 16.59 -0.38 8.11
C GLN A 128 17.55 0.75 7.68
N PRO A 129 17.41 1.96 8.27
CA PRO A 129 18.28 3.08 7.96
C PRO A 129 19.76 2.74 8.16
N GLY A 130 20.57 2.91 7.11
CA GLY A 130 22.01 2.63 7.13
C GLY A 130 22.42 1.23 6.69
N LYS A 131 21.45 0.35 6.35
CA LYS A 131 21.72 -0.93 5.70
C LYS A 131 21.42 -0.88 4.20
N THR A 132 22.12 -1.70 3.43
CA THR A 132 21.85 -1.92 2.01
C THR A 132 21.14 -3.25 1.82
N ALA A 133 20.06 -3.24 1.05
CA ALA A 133 19.41 -4.42 0.52
C ALA A 133 19.91 -4.67 -0.92
N GLY A 134 19.80 -5.91 -1.39
CA GLY A 134 20.35 -6.28 -2.69
C GLY A 134 20.03 -7.72 -3.07
N VAL A 135 20.40 -8.09 -4.28
CA VAL A 135 20.36 -9.49 -4.71
C VAL A 135 21.40 -10.28 -3.93
N ILE A 136 20.97 -11.38 -3.31
CA ILE A 136 21.88 -12.29 -2.59
C ILE A 136 22.60 -13.15 -3.61
N GLY A 137 23.86 -12.83 -3.88
CA GLY A 137 24.63 -13.49 -4.94
C GLY A 137 24.81 -15.00 -4.75
N ILE A 138 24.86 -15.49 -3.50
CA ILE A 138 24.97 -16.92 -3.21
C ILE A 138 23.68 -17.70 -3.52
N ASP A 139 22.53 -17.01 -3.56
CA ASP A 139 21.23 -17.61 -3.85
C ASP A 139 20.81 -17.39 -5.32
N LEU A 140 21.62 -16.67 -6.10
CA LEU A 140 21.33 -16.43 -7.51
C LEU A 140 21.64 -17.68 -8.34
N LEU A 141 20.61 -18.21 -8.99
CA LEU A 141 20.70 -19.35 -9.88
C LEU A 141 20.56 -18.91 -11.33
N SER A 142 21.65 -19.01 -12.10
CA SER A 142 21.68 -18.79 -13.53
C SER A 142 22.64 -19.76 -14.23
N PRO A 143 22.54 -19.96 -15.56
CA PRO A 143 23.44 -20.87 -16.28
C PRO A 143 24.94 -20.59 -16.08
N SER A 144 25.34 -19.37 -15.69
CA SER A 144 26.75 -19.01 -15.45
C SER A 144 27.17 -19.04 -13.97
N THR A 145 26.23 -19.29 -13.05
CA THR A 145 26.47 -19.27 -11.59
C THR A 145 26.18 -20.61 -10.92
N VAL A 146 25.42 -21.50 -11.57
CA VAL A 146 25.24 -22.87 -11.08
C VAL A 146 26.55 -23.65 -11.17
N ASP A 147 26.99 -24.20 -10.03
CA ASP A 147 28.11 -25.14 -10.00
C ASP A 147 27.70 -26.47 -10.65
N ASN A 148 28.59 -27.04 -11.46
CA ASN A 148 28.39 -28.36 -12.03
C ASN A 148 28.81 -29.41 -10.98
N ILE A 149 27.83 -30.06 -10.36
CA ILE A 149 28.04 -31.24 -9.49
C ILE A 149 28.39 -32.48 -10.31
#